data_AF-A0A7C4DW38-F1
#
_entry.id   AF-A0A7C4DW38-F1
#
_cell.length_a   1.000
_cell.length_b   1.000
_cell.length_c   1.000
_cell.angle_alpha   90.00
_cell.angle_beta   90.00
_cell.angle_gamma   90.00
#
_symmetry.space_group_name_H-M   'P 1'
#
loop_
_entity.id
_entity.type
_entity.pdbx_description
1 polymer ?
#
loop_
_entity_poly.entity_id
_entity_poly.type
_entity_poly.pdbx_seq_one_letter_code
_entity_poly.pdbx_strand_id
1 'polypeptide(L)'
;MITAGVDIGAKYVKVVVLKDKQPISKVRGTVGFDVAKSALDAFEQALKGAGITRGDVERVFATGMGRKAVHLKPPINADEAVPEVVADAAGVIHVVPTARTVIDVGAEEGRGVKVDPTGKVKDFVINERCAAGAGTFVEAMARALEVPLEQMGPLSLKSQRTIPMNAQCTIFAESEVVSLIHAKVSKEDIARAIHDAMAGRIGSMVRRIGIEKDVVLVGGVGNNVGFVASLKRELGVDIIVPEGPEYISALGAALIASSKA
;
A
#
# COMPACT_ATOMS: atom_id res chain seq x y z
N MET A 1 1.11 6.45 27.00
CA MET A 1 2.22 5.78 26.29
C MET A 1 2.37 6.36 24.90
N ILE A 2 3.59 6.74 24.50
CA ILE A 2 3.87 7.24 23.13
C ILE A 2 4.72 6.23 22.36
N THR A 3 4.23 5.77 21.21
CA THR A 3 4.96 4.86 20.32
C THR A 3 4.94 5.37 18.89
N ALA A 4 5.88 4.89 18.06
CA ALA A 4 5.91 5.21 16.65
C ALA A 4 6.11 3.97 15.78
N GLY A 5 5.55 4.03 14.57
CA GLY A 5 5.73 3.05 13.52
C GLY A 5 6.34 3.71 12.30
N VAL A 6 7.40 3.12 11.75
CA VAL A 6 8.12 3.63 10.58
C VAL A 6 8.04 2.58 9.48
N ASP A 7 7.19 2.82 8.48
CA ASP A 7 7.07 2.00 7.29
C ASP A 7 7.97 2.55 6.17
N ILE A 8 9.01 1.81 5.81
CA ILE A 8 9.97 2.17 4.77
C ILE A 8 9.72 1.29 3.54
N GLY A 9 8.83 1.73 2.65
CA GLY A 9 8.54 1.05 1.39
C GLY A 9 9.57 1.36 0.29
N ALA A 10 9.27 0.96 -0.95
CA ALA A 10 10.17 1.21 -2.10
C ALA A 10 10.29 2.70 -2.46
N LYS A 11 9.15 3.42 -2.48
CA LYS A 11 9.06 4.80 -2.96
C LYS A 11 8.78 5.82 -1.85
N TYR A 12 8.12 5.39 -0.78
CA TYR A 12 7.67 6.28 0.30
C TYR A 12 8.02 5.72 1.67
N VAL A 13 8.36 6.62 2.58
CA VAL A 13 8.38 6.36 4.03
C VAL A 13 7.09 6.90 4.63
N LYS A 14 6.44 6.14 5.49
CA LYS A 14 5.29 6.59 6.27
C LYS A 14 5.58 6.43 7.74
N VAL A 15 5.31 7.46 8.52
CA VAL A 15 5.50 7.46 9.97
C VAL A 15 4.18 7.78 10.64
N VAL A 16 3.80 6.96 11.62
CA VAL A 16 2.64 7.17 12.47
C VAL A 16 3.12 7.23 13.91
N VAL A 17 2.77 8.31 14.61
CA VAL A 17 3.02 8.45 16.05
C VAL A 17 1.68 8.27 16.77
N LEU A 18 1.67 7.39 17.77
CA LEU A 18 0.52 7.11 18.61
C LEU A 18 0.74 7.69 20.01
N LYS A 19 -0.33 8.22 20.59
CA LYS A 19 -0.46 8.44 22.04
C LYS A 19 -1.68 7.66 22.52
N ASP A 20 -1.46 6.73 23.44
CA ASP A 20 -2.53 5.88 23.98
C ASP A 20 -3.33 5.16 22.88
N LYS A 21 -2.60 4.61 21.91
CA LYS A 21 -3.09 3.93 20.69
C LYS A 21 -3.85 4.81 19.70
N GLN A 22 -3.93 6.12 19.91
CA GLN A 22 -4.56 7.05 18.97
C GLN A 22 -3.50 7.80 18.15
N PRO A 23 -3.65 7.93 16.82
CA PRO A 23 -2.72 8.70 15.99
C PRO A 23 -2.73 10.18 16.36
N ILE A 24 -1.56 10.72 16.72
CA ILE A 24 -1.35 12.16 16.97
C ILE A 24 -0.55 12.85 15.86
N SER A 25 0.11 12.08 15.00
CA SER A 25 0.83 12.58 13.82
C SER A 25 0.96 11.48 12.76
N LYS A 26 0.82 11.87 11.49
CA LYS A 26 1.03 11.03 10.30
C LYS A 26 1.86 11.82 9.30
N VAL A 27 2.97 11.26 8.83
CA VAL A 27 3.83 11.89 7.83
C VAL A 27 4.17 10.89 6.73
N ARG A 28 4.18 11.37 5.49
CA ARG A 28 4.68 10.66 4.32
C ARG A 28 5.85 11.42 3.72
N GLY A 29 6.98 10.75 3.57
CA GLY A 29 8.17 11.21 2.84
C GLY A 29 8.46 10.33 1.64
N THR A 30 9.40 10.76 0.79
CA THR A 30 9.90 9.98 -0.35
C THR A 30 11.18 9.25 0.05
N VAL A 31 11.34 8.01 -0.39
CA VAL A 31 12.61 7.27 -0.22
C VAL A 31 13.58 7.73 -1.29
N GLY A 32 14.68 8.35 -0.85
CA GLY A 32 15.82 8.68 -1.71
C GLY A 32 16.90 7.60 -1.69
N PHE A 33 18.06 7.92 -2.27
CA PHE A 33 19.22 7.03 -2.32
C PHE A 33 19.69 6.59 -0.92
N ASP A 34 19.70 7.54 0.04
CA ASP A 34 19.95 7.24 1.45
C ASP A 34 18.63 6.94 2.16
N VAL A 35 18.34 5.65 2.29
CA VAL A 35 17.12 5.13 2.91
C VAL A 35 17.04 5.51 4.40
N ALA A 36 18.15 5.47 5.12
CA ALA A 36 18.17 5.77 6.55
C ALA A 36 17.92 7.26 6.80
N LYS A 37 18.54 8.13 6.00
CA LYS A 37 18.28 9.57 6.04
C LYS A 37 16.84 9.90 5.68
N SER A 38 16.30 9.29 4.61
CA SER A 38 14.90 9.51 4.20
C SER A 38 13.92 9.12 5.31
N ALA A 39 14.19 8.02 6.02
CA ALA A 39 13.40 7.61 7.15
C ALA A 39 13.53 8.57 8.34
N LEU A 40 14.74 9.08 8.60
CA LEU A 40 15.00 10.07 9.64
C LEU A 40 14.24 11.37 9.38
N ASP A 41 14.32 11.92 8.17
CA ASP A 41 13.65 13.17 7.80
C ASP A 41 12.13 13.05 8.00
N ALA A 42 11.52 11.93 7.60
CA ALA A 42 10.10 11.66 7.80
C ALA A 42 9.74 11.49 9.29
N PHE A 43 10.63 10.84 10.06
CA PHE A 43 10.44 10.62 11.49
C PHE A 43 10.51 11.93 12.27
N GLU A 44 11.50 12.79 12.02
CA GLU A 44 11.62 14.11 12.65
C GLU A 44 10.44 15.02 12.31
N GLN A 45 9.95 14.98 11.06
CA GLN A 45 8.73 15.68 10.68
C GLN A 45 7.50 15.17 11.46
N ALA A 46 7.40 13.85 11.69
CA ALA A 46 6.31 13.28 12.46
C ALA A 46 6.35 13.71 13.93
N LEU A 47 7.54 13.74 14.53
CA LEU A 47 7.75 14.24 15.90
C LEU A 47 7.40 15.72 16.00
N LYS A 48 7.86 16.54 15.05
CA LYS A 48 7.53 17.97 14.97
C LYS A 48 6.01 18.18 14.84
N GLY A 49 5.34 17.40 13.99
CA GLY A 49 3.89 17.46 13.82
C GLY A 49 3.12 17.07 15.08
N ALA A 50 3.69 16.18 15.91
CA ALA A 50 3.15 15.81 17.22
C ALA A 50 3.56 16.78 18.36
N GLY A 51 4.47 17.73 18.11
CA GLY A 51 4.99 18.63 19.14
C GLY A 51 5.85 17.94 20.22
N ILE A 52 6.53 16.85 19.87
CA ILE A 52 7.33 16.04 20.79
C ILE A 52 8.77 15.84 20.27
N THR A 53 9.62 15.22 21.08
CA THR A 53 11.00 14.85 20.75
C THR A 53 11.16 13.33 20.71
N ARG A 54 12.32 12.84 20.24
CA ARG A 54 12.64 11.41 20.26
C ARG A 54 12.61 10.82 21.68
N GLY A 55 12.98 11.61 22.69
CA GLY A 55 13.01 11.20 24.10
C GLY A 55 11.62 10.92 24.69
N ASP A 56 10.57 11.52 24.11
CA ASP A 56 9.18 11.29 24.52
C ASP A 56 8.62 9.98 23.95
N VAL A 57 9.25 9.42 22.91
CA VAL A 57 8.79 8.19 22.24
C VAL A 57 9.40 6.97 22.94
N GLU A 58 8.58 6.19 23.62
CA GLU A 58 9.01 5.05 24.41
C GLU A 58 9.55 3.92 23.51
N ARG A 59 8.87 3.64 22.40
CA ARG A 59 9.25 2.59 21.44
C ARG A 59 8.97 2.96 20.00
N VAL A 60 9.85 2.50 19.12
CA VAL A 60 9.75 2.69 17.67
C VAL A 60 9.90 1.35 16.97
N PHE A 61 8.88 0.93 16.24
CA PHE A 61 8.94 -0.30 15.44
C PHE A 61 9.00 0.06 13.95
N ALA A 62 9.85 -0.63 13.20
CA ALA A 62 10.02 -0.40 11.77
C ALA A 62 9.42 -1.55 10.96
N THR A 63 8.81 -1.22 9.83
CA THR A 63 8.27 -2.16 8.83
C THR A 63 8.62 -1.69 7.42
N GLY A 64 8.17 -2.39 6.39
CA GLY A 64 8.56 -2.12 5.02
C GLY A 64 9.85 -2.82 4.63
N MET A 65 10.12 -2.88 3.33
CA MET A 65 11.33 -3.50 2.79
C MET A 65 12.62 -2.84 3.31
N GLY A 66 12.60 -1.53 3.59
CA GLY A 66 13.72 -0.75 4.08
C GLY A 66 13.93 -0.77 5.60
N ARG A 67 13.09 -1.48 6.38
CA ARG A 67 13.12 -1.48 7.86
C ARG A 67 14.50 -1.73 8.50
N LYS A 68 15.34 -2.55 7.85
CA LYS A 68 16.71 -2.87 8.32
C LYS A 68 17.66 -1.68 8.30
N ALA A 69 17.31 -0.59 7.61
CA ALA A 69 18.08 0.65 7.60
C ALA A 69 18.06 1.36 8.97
N VAL A 70 16.98 1.17 9.76
CA VAL A 70 16.76 1.90 11.02
C VAL A 70 16.66 0.99 12.26
N HIS A 71 16.56 -0.33 12.06
CA HIS A 71 16.52 -1.31 13.15
C HIS A 71 17.83 -1.34 13.94
N LEU A 72 17.73 -1.10 15.26
CA LEU A 72 18.86 -0.99 16.20
C LEU A 72 19.97 -0.05 15.72
N LYS A 73 19.58 0.98 14.96
CA LYS A 73 20.49 1.96 14.35
C LYS A 73 20.03 3.37 14.70
N PRO A 74 20.83 4.12 15.48
CA PRO A 74 20.58 5.54 15.74
C PRO A 74 20.54 6.36 14.44
N PRO A 75 19.83 7.49 14.41
CA PRO A 75 19.17 8.14 15.55
C PRO A 75 17.70 7.70 15.78
N ILE A 76 17.04 7.04 14.81
CA ILE A 76 15.69 6.49 15.02
C ILE A 76 15.73 5.39 16.09
N ASN A 77 16.70 4.48 15.96
CA ASN A 77 16.89 3.32 16.83
C ASN A 77 15.59 2.51 16.99
N ALA A 78 15.09 1.95 15.88
CA ALA A 78 13.87 1.13 15.94
C ALA A 78 14.16 -0.18 16.69
N ASP A 79 13.42 -0.39 17.77
CA ASP A 79 13.58 -1.51 18.71
C ASP A 79 13.37 -2.86 18.00
N GLU A 80 12.44 -2.90 17.04
CA GLU A 80 12.14 -4.09 16.26
C GLU A 80 11.88 -3.80 14.78
N ALA A 81 12.19 -4.81 13.95
CA ALA A 81 11.86 -4.87 12.54
C ALA A 81 10.72 -5.86 12.31
N VAL A 82 9.49 -5.35 12.22
CA VAL A 82 8.27 -6.14 12.04
C VAL A 82 8.11 -6.54 10.57
N PRO A 83 7.74 -7.80 10.26
CA PRO A 83 7.34 -8.17 8.91
C PRO A 83 6.08 -7.40 8.47
N GLU A 84 6.06 -6.91 7.23
CA GLU A 84 5.00 -6.04 6.72
C GLU A 84 3.61 -6.68 6.77
N VAL A 85 3.50 -7.97 6.43
CA VAL A 85 2.24 -8.73 6.55
C VAL A 85 1.68 -8.75 7.98
N VAL A 86 2.54 -8.70 9.01
CA VAL A 86 2.13 -8.65 10.42
C VAL A 86 1.69 -7.23 10.78
N ALA A 87 2.41 -6.22 10.29
CA ALA A 87 2.04 -4.83 10.48
C ALA A 87 0.70 -4.50 9.78
N ASP A 88 0.50 -4.96 8.54
CA ASP A 88 -0.75 -4.82 7.79
C ASP A 88 -1.92 -5.46 8.54
N ALA A 89 -1.76 -6.70 8.99
CA ALA A 89 -2.80 -7.39 9.76
C ALA A 89 -3.13 -6.64 11.05
N ALA A 90 -2.12 -6.21 11.83
CA ALA A 90 -2.34 -5.47 13.07
C ALA A 90 -3.03 -4.11 12.82
N GLY A 91 -2.59 -3.38 11.79
CA GLY A 91 -3.16 -2.09 11.42
C GLY A 91 -4.60 -2.23 10.93
N VAL A 92 -4.88 -3.19 10.03
CA VAL A 92 -6.22 -3.45 9.52
C VAL A 92 -7.16 -3.92 10.61
N ILE A 93 -6.77 -4.89 11.44
CA ILE A 93 -7.66 -5.42 12.49
C ILE A 93 -8.03 -4.34 13.51
N HIS A 94 -7.17 -3.34 13.71
CA HIS A 94 -7.50 -2.20 14.55
C HIS A 94 -8.61 -1.31 13.96
N VAL A 95 -8.62 -1.10 12.63
CA VAL A 95 -9.60 -0.22 11.97
C VAL A 95 -10.83 -0.95 11.42
N VAL A 96 -10.69 -2.24 11.09
CA VAL A 96 -11.73 -3.14 10.57
C VAL A 96 -11.57 -4.52 11.26
N PRO A 97 -12.12 -4.69 12.47
CA PRO A 97 -11.95 -5.93 13.26
C PRO A 97 -12.51 -7.20 12.60
N THR A 98 -13.42 -7.05 11.63
CA THR A 98 -14.05 -8.14 10.89
C THR A 98 -13.23 -8.63 9.70
N ALA A 99 -12.11 -7.97 9.38
CA ALA A 99 -11.28 -8.31 8.23
C ALA A 99 -10.77 -9.76 8.28
N ARG A 100 -10.84 -10.46 7.15
CA ARG A 100 -10.28 -11.81 6.95
C ARG A 100 -9.32 -11.90 5.78
N THR A 101 -9.45 -11.00 4.82
CA THR A 101 -8.49 -10.84 3.72
C THR A 101 -8.00 -9.40 3.69
N VAL A 102 -6.69 -9.21 3.79
CA VAL A 102 -6.05 -7.91 3.57
C VAL A 102 -5.31 -7.97 2.25
N ILE A 103 -5.52 -6.96 1.42
CA ILE A 103 -4.80 -6.76 0.17
C ILE A 103 -4.02 -5.46 0.35
N ASP A 104 -2.70 -5.52 0.28
CA ASP A 104 -1.85 -4.32 0.31
C ASP A 104 -1.22 -4.14 -1.06
N VAL A 105 -1.45 -2.99 -1.68
CA VAL A 105 -0.85 -2.67 -2.99
C VAL A 105 -0.07 -1.37 -2.88
N GLY A 106 1.25 -1.54 -2.87
CA GLY A 106 2.24 -0.47 -2.81
C GLY A 106 2.70 -0.02 -4.19
N ALA A 107 3.85 0.68 -4.21
CA ALA A 107 4.44 1.20 -5.44
C ALA A 107 5.03 0.08 -6.32
N GLU A 108 5.72 -0.90 -5.71
CA GLU A 108 6.48 -1.93 -6.46
C GLU A 108 6.05 -3.37 -6.16
N GLU A 109 5.16 -3.54 -5.19
CA GLU A 109 4.69 -4.86 -4.77
C GLU A 109 3.21 -4.85 -4.42
N GLY A 110 2.61 -6.03 -4.54
CA GLY A 110 1.27 -6.32 -4.04
C GLY A 110 1.31 -7.55 -3.14
N ARG A 111 0.51 -7.54 -2.08
CA ARG A 111 0.39 -8.60 -1.09
C ARG A 111 -1.05 -8.97 -0.84
N GLY A 112 -1.27 -10.26 -0.59
CA GLY A 112 -2.49 -10.77 0.03
C GLY A 112 -2.14 -11.39 1.37
N VAL A 113 -2.90 -11.08 2.42
CA VAL A 113 -2.74 -11.63 3.75
C VAL A 113 -4.07 -12.19 4.22
N LYS A 114 -4.06 -13.45 4.63
CA LYS A 114 -5.20 -14.09 5.27
C LYS A 114 -5.07 -13.97 6.77
N VAL A 115 -6.12 -13.46 7.39
CA VAL A 115 -6.16 -13.19 8.83
C VAL A 115 -7.17 -14.14 9.49
N ASP A 116 -6.78 -14.75 10.60
CA ASP A 116 -7.65 -15.61 11.39
C ASP A 116 -8.63 -14.79 12.27
N PRO A 117 -9.64 -15.42 12.90
CA PRO A 117 -10.58 -14.71 13.76
C PRO A 117 -9.98 -14.01 14.98
N THR A 118 -8.72 -14.31 15.35
CA THR A 118 -7.99 -13.65 16.44
C THR A 118 -7.17 -12.45 15.96
N GLY A 119 -7.18 -12.17 14.65
CA GLY A 119 -6.41 -11.07 14.05
C GLY A 119 -4.97 -11.44 13.70
N LYS A 120 -4.60 -12.73 13.73
CA LYS A 120 -3.25 -13.19 13.39
C LYS A 120 -3.14 -13.60 11.92
N VAL A 121 -1.94 -13.44 11.36
CA VAL A 121 -1.63 -13.89 10.00
C VAL A 121 -1.68 -15.42 9.94
N LYS A 122 -2.57 -15.95 9.10
CA LYS A 122 -2.73 -17.39 8.85
C LYS A 122 -1.96 -17.84 7.61
N ASP A 123 -1.98 -17.03 6.56
CA ASP A 123 -1.31 -17.29 5.29
C ASP A 123 -1.04 -15.97 4.57
N PHE A 124 -0.10 -15.94 3.63
CA PHE A 124 0.16 -14.75 2.83
C PHE A 124 0.77 -15.11 1.47
N VAL A 125 0.58 -14.20 0.52
CA VAL A 125 1.15 -14.27 -0.83
C VAL A 125 1.66 -12.91 -1.22
N ILE A 126 2.80 -12.88 -1.90
CA ILE A 126 3.45 -11.64 -2.35
C ILE A 126 3.74 -11.78 -3.84
N ASN A 127 3.42 -10.73 -4.60
CA ASN A 127 3.89 -10.54 -5.97
C ASN A 127 5.16 -9.68 -5.92
N GLU A 128 6.29 -10.31 -5.61
CA GLU A 128 7.58 -9.64 -5.62
C GLU A 128 8.13 -9.56 -7.05
N ARG A 129 8.83 -8.47 -7.37
CA ARG A 129 9.64 -8.28 -8.60
C ARG A 129 8.85 -8.14 -9.91
N CYS A 130 7.53 -7.99 -9.88
CA CYS A 130 6.72 -7.72 -11.06
C CYS A 130 5.91 -6.42 -10.90
N ALA A 131 6.36 -5.36 -11.56
CA ALA A 131 5.72 -4.04 -11.51
C ALA A 131 4.25 -4.07 -11.97
N ALA A 132 3.87 -4.99 -12.85
CA ALA A 132 2.52 -5.06 -13.43
C ALA A 132 1.37 -5.32 -12.44
N GLY A 133 1.69 -5.71 -11.20
CA GLY A 133 0.74 -5.82 -10.10
C GLY A 133 0.92 -4.75 -9.02
N ALA A 134 1.55 -3.62 -9.33
CA ALA A 134 1.87 -2.58 -8.36
C ALA A 134 1.60 -1.17 -8.90
N GLY A 135 1.63 -0.14 -8.05
CA GLY A 135 1.31 1.23 -8.43
C GLY A 135 2.17 1.80 -9.56
N THR A 136 3.44 1.41 -9.64
CA THR A 136 4.37 1.83 -10.71
C THR A 136 3.93 1.40 -12.11
N PHE A 137 3.11 0.35 -12.23
CA PHE A 137 2.46 0.00 -13.49
C PHE A 137 1.50 1.09 -13.94
N VAL A 138 0.58 1.52 -13.07
CA VAL A 138 -0.36 2.61 -13.40
C VAL A 138 0.40 3.89 -13.68
N GLU A 139 1.49 4.18 -12.96
CA GLU A 139 2.36 5.33 -13.25
C GLU A 139 2.98 5.29 -14.65
N ALA A 140 3.48 4.13 -15.08
CA ALA A 140 4.04 3.95 -16.42
C ALA A 140 2.96 4.15 -17.49
N MET A 141 1.79 3.53 -17.30
CA MET A 141 0.70 3.66 -18.27
C MET A 141 0.12 5.09 -18.30
N ALA A 142 0.07 5.78 -17.16
CA ALA A 142 -0.35 7.18 -17.09
C ALA A 142 0.55 8.09 -17.93
N ARG A 143 1.87 7.86 -17.90
CA ARG A 143 2.83 8.57 -18.77
C ARG A 143 2.58 8.24 -20.24
N ALA A 144 2.43 6.98 -20.60
CA ALA A 144 2.18 6.56 -21.99
C ALA A 144 0.86 7.09 -22.55
N LEU A 145 -0.17 7.24 -21.70
CA LEU A 145 -1.47 7.81 -22.06
C LEU A 145 -1.52 9.35 -21.99
N GLU A 146 -0.44 9.98 -21.50
CA GLU A 146 -0.35 11.41 -21.23
C GLU A 146 -1.52 11.90 -20.36
N VAL A 147 -1.70 11.24 -19.22
CA VAL A 147 -2.72 11.57 -18.21
C VAL A 147 -2.03 11.68 -16.85
N PRO A 148 -2.30 12.74 -16.06
CA PRO A 148 -1.81 12.80 -14.68
C PRO A 148 -2.24 11.57 -13.88
N LEU A 149 -1.36 11.01 -13.06
CA LEU A 149 -1.63 9.77 -12.30
C LEU A 149 -2.93 9.87 -11.49
N GLU A 150 -3.16 11.03 -10.87
CA GLU A 150 -4.30 11.33 -10.02
C GLU A 150 -5.63 11.32 -10.81
N GLN A 151 -5.56 11.54 -12.13
CA GLN A 151 -6.72 11.52 -13.02
C GLN A 151 -7.01 10.14 -13.58
N MET A 152 -6.07 9.18 -13.51
CA MET A 152 -6.26 7.82 -14.05
C MET A 152 -7.48 7.13 -13.45
N GLY A 153 -7.66 7.23 -12.13
CA GLY A 153 -8.79 6.64 -11.42
C GLY A 153 -10.14 7.22 -11.86
N PRO A 154 -10.37 8.54 -11.70
CA PRO A 154 -11.60 9.18 -12.16
C PRO A 154 -11.88 9.01 -13.66
N LEU A 155 -10.85 8.97 -14.49
CA LEU A 155 -10.98 8.79 -15.93
C LEU A 155 -11.47 7.37 -16.28
N SER A 156 -10.96 6.34 -15.62
CA SER A 156 -11.36 4.95 -15.87
C SER A 156 -12.82 4.68 -15.52
N LEU A 157 -13.37 5.39 -14.52
CA LEU A 157 -14.77 5.26 -14.12
C LEU A 157 -15.77 5.76 -15.18
N LYS A 158 -15.31 6.57 -16.14
CA LYS A 158 -16.15 7.08 -17.24
C LYS A 158 -16.27 6.10 -18.42
N SER A 159 -15.47 5.04 -18.44
CA SER A 159 -15.46 4.07 -19.53
C SER A 159 -16.77 3.28 -19.62
N GLN A 160 -17.24 3.10 -20.86
CA GLN A 160 -18.49 2.41 -21.16
C GLN A 160 -18.30 0.99 -21.68
N ARG A 161 -17.06 0.55 -21.92
CA ARG A 161 -16.75 -0.78 -22.44
C ARG A 161 -15.50 -1.37 -21.82
N THR A 162 -15.42 -2.69 -21.81
CA THR A 162 -14.20 -3.40 -21.41
C THR A 162 -13.31 -3.60 -22.62
N ILE A 163 -12.05 -3.20 -22.51
CA ILE A 163 -11.01 -3.49 -23.48
C ILE A 163 -10.08 -4.55 -22.85
N PRO A 164 -9.89 -5.71 -23.49
CA PRO A 164 -8.92 -6.68 -23.01
C PRO A 164 -7.52 -6.08 -23.15
N MET A 165 -6.71 -6.22 -22.10
CA MET A 165 -5.32 -5.75 -22.09
C MET A 165 -4.46 -6.76 -21.36
N ASN A 166 -3.29 -7.08 -21.92
CA ASN A 166 -2.38 -8.03 -21.31
C ASN A 166 -1.35 -7.30 -20.44
N ALA A 167 -1.58 -7.30 -19.12
CA ALA A 167 -0.61 -6.75 -18.17
C ALA A 167 0.50 -7.74 -17.78
N GLN A 168 0.89 -8.72 -18.61
CA GLN A 168 1.92 -9.68 -18.20
C GLN A 168 3.30 -9.04 -17.95
N CYS A 169 3.63 -7.97 -18.66
CA CYS A 169 4.85 -7.19 -18.51
C CYS A 169 4.53 -5.71 -18.71
N THR A 170 5.05 -4.83 -17.84
CA THR A 170 4.83 -3.39 -17.94
C THR A 170 5.28 -2.82 -19.30
N ILE A 171 6.39 -3.30 -19.85
CA ILE A 171 6.91 -2.82 -21.15
C ILE A 171 5.98 -3.20 -22.31
N PHE A 172 5.45 -4.42 -22.31
CA PHE A 172 4.51 -4.85 -23.34
C PHE A 172 3.15 -4.17 -23.18
N ALA A 173 2.69 -3.98 -21.95
CA ALA A 173 1.48 -3.21 -21.66
C ALA A 173 1.61 -1.75 -22.14
N GLU A 174 2.78 -1.13 -21.99
CA GLU A 174 3.04 0.22 -22.49
C GLU A 174 2.91 0.28 -24.03
N SER A 175 3.49 -0.71 -24.72
CA SER A 175 3.37 -0.85 -26.18
C SER A 175 1.92 -1.08 -26.63
N GLU A 176 1.15 -1.83 -25.84
CA GLU A 176 -0.28 -2.06 -26.08
C GLU A 176 -1.09 -0.76 -25.89
N VAL A 177 -0.80 0.04 -24.86
CA VAL A 177 -1.41 1.37 -24.67
C VAL A 177 -1.17 2.25 -25.90
N VAL A 178 0.07 2.31 -26.42
CA VAL A 178 0.39 3.06 -27.64
C VAL A 178 -0.40 2.54 -28.84
N SER A 179 -0.56 1.23 -28.97
CA SER A 179 -1.36 0.61 -30.03
C SER A 179 -2.84 0.99 -29.94
N LEU A 180 -3.42 1.03 -28.73
CA LEU A 180 -4.79 1.46 -28.48
C LEU A 180 -5.01 2.95 -28.81
N ILE A 181 -4.02 3.80 -28.53
CA ILE A 181 -4.02 5.21 -28.91
C ILE A 181 -4.08 5.35 -30.43
N HIS A 182 -3.23 4.64 -31.18
CA HIS A 182 -3.27 4.66 -32.64
C HIS A 182 -4.57 4.10 -33.22
N ALA A 183 -5.19 3.14 -32.54
CA ALA A 183 -6.51 2.62 -32.86
C ALA A 183 -7.67 3.56 -32.46
N LYS A 184 -7.36 4.78 -31.95
CA LYS A 184 -8.34 5.80 -31.53
C LYS A 184 -9.31 5.31 -30.43
N VAL A 185 -8.84 4.42 -29.55
CA VAL A 185 -9.58 4.04 -28.34
C VAL A 185 -9.59 5.24 -27.39
N SER A 186 -10.72 5.48 -26.73
CA SER A 186 -10.88 6.60 -25.79
C SER A 186 -9.93 6.46 -24.59
N LYS A 187 -9.48 7.57 -24.01
CA LYS A 187 -8.58 7.54 -22.85
C LYS A 187 -9.27 6.89 -21.64
N GLU A 188 -10.58 7.07 -21.51
CA GLU A 188 -11.43 6.44 -20.50
C GLU A 188 -11.34 4.90 -20.58
N ASP A 189 -11.53 4.35 -21.78
CA ASP A 189 -11.50 2.90 -22.00
C ASP A 189 -10.11 2.32 -21.77
N ILE A 190 -9.05 3.01 -22.22
CA ILE A 190 -7.67 2.60 -21.97
C ILE A 190 -7.36 2.63 -20.46
N ALA A 191 -7.75 3.71 -19.77
CA ALA A 191 -7.57 3.82 -18.32
C ALA A 191 -8.31 2.72 -17.55
N ARG A 192 -9.49 2.29 -18.00
CA ARG A 192 -10.19 1.13 -17.42
C ARG A 192 -9.48 -0.18 -17.71
N ALA A 193 -9.00 -0.39 -18.93
CA ALA A 193 -8.24 -1.58 -19.31
C ALA A 193 -6.99 -1.75 -18.44
N ILE A 194 -6.27 -0.67 -18.18
CA ILE A 194 -5.08 -0.63 -17.31
C ILE A 194 -5.44 -1.11 -15.89
N HIS A 195 -6.48 -0.54 -15.28
CA HIS A 195 -6.88 -0.93 -13.92
C HIS A 195 -7.44 -2.36 -13.88
N ASP A 196 -8.22 -2.79 -14.88
CA ASP A 196 -8.75 -4.15 -14.98
C ASP A 196 -7.61 -5.18 -15.10
N ALA A 197 -6.60 -4.88 -15.91
CA ALA A 197 -5.46 -5.77 -16.07
C ALA A 197 -4.61 -5.89 -14.79
N MET A 198 -4.36 -4.77 -14.10
CA MET A 198 -3.68 -4.78 -12.80
C MET A 198 -4.50 -5.53 -11.73
N ALA A 199 -5.81 -5.26 -11.67
CA ALA A 199 -6.73 -5.94 -10.76
C ALA A 199 -6.73 -7.44 -10.99
N GLY A 200 -6.75 -7.91 -12.25
CA GLY A 200 -6.67 -9.33 -12.60
C GLY A 200 -5.40 -10.00 -12.05
N ARG A 201 -4.26 -9.31 -12.06
CA ARG A 201 -3.01 -9.86 -11.49
C ARG A 201 -3.09 -10.00 -9.98
N ILE A 202 -3.54 -8.94 -9.30
CA ILE A 202 -3.74 -8.95 -7.85
C ILE A 202 -4.79 -9.99 -7.45
N GLY A 203 -5.88 -10.10 -8.19
CA GLY A 203 -6.95 -11.05 -7.93
C GLY A 203 -6.49 -12.50 -8.09
N SER A 204 -5.79 -12.82 -9.19
CA SER A 204 -5.19 -14.14 -9.39
C SER A 204 -4.22 -14.50 -8.25
N MET A 205 -3.40 -13.55 -7.81
CA MET A 205 -2.50 -13.74 -6.68
C MET A 205 -3.27 -14.03 -5.38
N VAL A 206 -4.22 -13.17 -4.99
CA VAL A 206 -4.93 -13.29 -3.70
C VAL A 206 -5.81 -14.54 -3.65
N ARG A 207 -6.33 -15.03 -4.79
CA ARG A 207 -7.07 -16.30 -4.84
C ARG A 207 -6.26 -17.50 -4.34
N ARG A 208 -4.92 -17.45 -4.39
CA ARG A 208 -4.03 -18.54 -3.93
C ARG A 208 -4.13 -18.81 -2.42
N ILE A 209 -4.43 -17.78 -1.61
CA ILE A 209 -4.63 -17.91 -0.16
C ILE A 209 -6.11 -18.08 0.22
N GLY A 210 -7.01 -18.02 -0.77
CA GLY A 210 -8.45 -18.08 -0.59
C GLY A 210 -9.04 -16.81 0.01
N ILE A 211 -10.00 -16.20 -0.69
CA ILE A 211 -10.63 -14.94 -0.31
C ILE A 211 -11.75 -15.21 0.71
N GLU A 212 -11.67 -14.56 1.86
CA GLU A 212 -12.67 -14.59 2.92
C GLU A 212 -13.09 -13.16 3.29
N LYS A 213 -14.40 -12.91 3.40
CA LYS A 213 -14.92 -11.60 3.78
C LYS A 213 -14.74 -11.38 5.29
N ASP A 214 -14.43 -10.17 5.76
CA ASP A 214 -14.33 -8.94 4.97
C ASP A 214 -12.98 -8.77 4.26
N VAL A 215 -13.01 -8.16 3.07
CA VAL A 215 -11.83 -7.86 2.25
C VAL A 215 -11.47 -6.39 2.39
N VAL A 216 -10.24 -6.11 2.83
CA VAL A 216 -9.74 -4.75 3.05
C VAL A 216 -8.58 -4.48 2.11
N LEU A 217 -8.62 -3.36 1.38
CA LEU A 217 -7.54 -2.88 0.54
C LEU A 217 -6.80 -1.73 1.23
N VAL A 218 -5.49 -1.87 1.37
CA VAL A 218 -4.57 -0.87 1.93
C VAL A 218 -3.43 -0.57 0.96
N GLY A 219 -2.50 0.29 1.38
CA GLY A 219 -1.41 0.75 0.53
C GLY A 219 -1.79 1.96 -0.32
N GLY A 220 -0.79 2.56 -0.96
CA GLY A 220 -0.96 3.81 -1.71
C GLY A 220 -1.97 3.70 -2.86
N VAL A 221 -2.07 2.52 -3.48
CA VAL A 221 -3.01 2.28 -4.59
C VAL A 221 -4.47 2.21 -4.09
N GLY A 222 -4.71 2.02 -2.79
CA GLY A 222 -6.04 2.13 -2.19
C GLY A 222 -6.70 3.49 -2.42
N ASN A 223 -5.92 4.55 -2.68
CA ASN A 223 -6.44 5.88 -3.03
C ASN A 223 -6.91 6.01 -4.49
N ASN A 224 -6.59 5.05 -5.35
CA ASN A 224 -7.00 5.08 -6.75
C ASN A 224 -8.39 4.43 -6.90
N VAL A 225 -9.41 5.27 -6.98
CA VAL A 225 -10.83 4.86 -7.12
C VAL A 225 -11.09 3.97 -8.34
N GLY A 226 -10.32 4.13 -9.42
CA GLY A 226 -10.41 3.29 -10.60
C GLY A 226 -9.94 1.86 -10.34
N PHE A 227 -8.78 1.73 -9.65
CA PHE A 227 -8.28 0.43 -9.21
C PHE A 227 -9.23 -0.25 -8.22
N VAL A 228 -9.76 0.49 -7.23
CA VAL A 228 -10.73 -0.06 -6.26
C VAL A 228 -11.94 -0.64 -6.99
N ALA A 229 -12.50 0.09 -7.97
CA ALA A 229 -13.64 -0.36 -8.75
C ALA A 229 -13.30 -1.60 -9.62
N SER A 230 -12.12 -1.63 -10.23
CA SER A 230 -11.63 -2.79 -11.01
C SER A 230 -11.40 -4.01 -10.13
N LEU A 231 -10.79 -3.85 -8.95
CA LEU A 231 -10.55 -4.94 -8.01
C LEU A 231 -11.87 -5.51 -7.46
N LYS A 232 -12.83 -4.65 -7.14
CA LYS A 232 -14.18 -5.07 -6.75
C LYS A 232 -14.84 -5.96 -7.81
N ARG A 233 -14.76 -5.55 -9.09
CA ARG A 233 -15.28 -6.35 -10.21
C ARG A 233 -14.55 -7.67 -10.38
N GLU A 234 -13.21 -7.64 -10.33
CA GLU A 234 -12.37 -8.83 -10.48
C GLU A 234 -12.66 -9.87 -9.39
N LEU A 235 -12.75 -9.44 -8.13
CA LEU A 235 -12.95 -10.37 -7.01
C LEU A 235 -14.41 -10.78 -6.82
N GLY A 236 -15.37 -10.01 -7.34
CA GLY A 236 -16.81 -10.26 -7.14
C GLY A 236 -17.27 -10.06 -5.70
N VAL A 237 -16.55 -9.24 -4.92
CA VAL A 237 -16.84 -8.93 -3.51
C VAL A 237 -16.64 -7.44 -3.25
N ASP A 238 -17.37 -6.90 -2.28
CA ASP A 238 -17.10 -5.54 -1.78
C ASP A 238 -15.71 -5.43 -1.18
N ILE A 239 -15.10 -4.27 -1.37
CA ILE A 239 -13.76 -3.93 -0.88
C ILE A 239 -13.89 -2.77 0.09
N ILE A 240 -13.41 -2.96 1.31
CA ILE A 240 -13.32 -1.90 2.31
C ILE A 240 -11.98 -1.20 2.13
N VAL A 241 -11.97 0.13 2.02
CA VAL A 241 -10.75 0.95 2.01
C VAL A 241 -10.81 1.85 3.23
N PRO A 242 -9.93 1.68 4.23
CA PRO A 242 -9.91 2.54 5.41
C PRO A 242 -9.39 3.93 5.07
N GLU A 243 -9.63 4.91 5.95
CA GLU A 243 -9.07 6.25 5.81
C GLU A 243 -7.53 6.22 5.91
N GLY A 244 -6.84 6.85 4.96
CA GLY A 244 -5.38 6.86 4.88
C GLY A 244 -4.80 5.45 4.67
N PRO A 245 -5.23 4.70 3.64
CA PRO A 245 -4.84 3.32 3.43
C PRO A 245 -3.31 3.12 3.32
N GLU A 246 -2.57 4.14 2.90
CA GLU A 246 -1.11 4.13 2.81
C GLU A 246 -0.38 4.14 4.17
N TYR A 247 -1.06 4.49 5.26
CA TYR A 247 -0.48 4.57 6.60
C TYR A 247 -0.70 3.31 7.44
N ILE A 248 -1.45 2.33 6.94
CA ILE A 248 -1.91 1.19 7.74
C ILE A 248 -0.75 0.33 8.26
N SER A 249 0.27 0.07 7.45
CA SER A 249 1.45 -0.71 7.86
C SER A 249 2.24 0.03 8.96
N ALA A 250 2.42 1.34 8.83
CA ALA A 250 3.04 2.17 9.87
C ALA A 250 2.21 2.19 11.16
N LEU A 251 0.88 2.32 11.04
CA LEU A 251 -0.05 2.24 12.18
C LEU A 251 0.07 0.90 12.89
N GLY A 252 0.07 -0.21 12.15
CA GLY A 252 0.22 -1.55 12.71
C GLY A 252 1.53 -1.74 13.46
N ALA A 253 2.65 -1.27 12.90
CA ALA A 253 3.93 -1.28 13.60
C ALA A 253 3.88 -0.49 14.92
N ALA A 254 3.27 0.70 14.93
CA ALA A 254 3.12 1.51 16.13
C ALA A 254 2.20 0.87 17.20
N LEU A 255 1.14 0.17 16.77
CA LEU A 255 0.23 -0.57 17.65
C LEU A 255 0.90 -1.80 18.28
N ILE A 256 1.71 -2.52 17.52
CA ILE A 256 2.52 -3.64 18.02
C ILE A 256 3.53 -3.10 19.04
N ALA A 257 4.21 -1.99 18.74
CA ALA A 257 5.10 -1.32 19.68
C ALA A 257 4.38 -0.95 20.98
N SER A 258 3.12 -0.50 20.92
CA SER A 258 2.32 -0.18 22.12
C SER A 258 1.87 -1.40 22.93
N SER A 259 1.82 -2.58 22.31
CA SER A 259 1.24 -3.78 22.91
C SER A 259 2.27 -4.73 23.53
N LYS A 260 3.55 -4.61 23.16
CA LYS A 260 4.62 -5.29 23.90
C LYS A 260 4.75 -4.64 25.28
N ALA A 261 5.11 -5.40 26.31
CA ALA A 261 5.49 -4.84 27.62
C ALA A 261 7.01 -4.70 27.62
#